data_AF-A0A7K4D7K8-F1
#
_entry.id   AF-A0A7K4D7K8-F1
#
_cell.length_a   1.000
_cell.length_b   1.000
_cell.length_c   1.000
_cell.angle_alpha   90.00
_cell.angle_beta   90.00
_cell.angle_gamma   90.00
#
_symmetry.space_group_name_H-M   'P 1'
#
loop_
_entity.id
_entity.type
_entity.pdbx_description
1 polymer ?
#
loop_
_entity_poly.entity_id
_entity_poly.type
_entity_poly.pdbx_seq_one_letter_code
_entity_poly.pdbx_strand_id
1 'polypeptide(L)'
;QLKANKNNEWTPLEGDGDFRSNECIELLKQSDIVVTNPPFSLFREYVKQLFDYKKKFLIIGNINCITYKEIFQRIKNNEAWLGNGMGRWISGFIVPESYDLYGTEARIDEGGNRIVSTNNCLWLTNLDHGRRHQPLPLMTMAENLKYSKHKEIKGKESYDKYDNYDAIEVPFTDAIPSDYKGVMGVPISFLDKYNPDQFVIIGCSYDYGRPDGWSRNIDMAVSINGVNVYKRILIKHK
;
A
#
# COMPACT_ATOMS: atom_id res chain seq x y z
N GLN A 1 24.62 -12.72 -12.75
CA GLN A 1 24.43 -12.55 -11.29
C GLN A 1 24.04 -13.86 -10.60
N LEU A 2 22.97 -14.57 -11.01
CA LEU A 2 22.57 -15.85 -10.38
C LEU A 2 23.66 -16.94 -10.43
N LYS A 3 24.37 -17.07 -11.55
CA LYS A 3 25.47 -18.03 -11.73
C LYS A 3 26.75 -17.70 -10.92
N ALA A 4 26.83 -16.51 -10.33
CA ALA A 4 28.04 -16.06 -9.63
C ALA A 4 28.03 -16.41 -8.14
N ASN A 5 26.84 -16.63 -7.55
CA ASN A 5 26.71 -17.05 -6.16
C ASN A 5 26.70 -18.58 -6.08
N LYS A 6 27.67 -19.17 -5.39
CA LYS A 6 27.83 -20.64 -5.28
C LYS A 6 26.73 -21.31 -4.45
N ASN A 7 25.93 -20.54 -3.71
CA ASN A 7 24.81 -21.05 -2.92
C ASN A 7 23.48 -21.03 -3.71
N ASN A 8 23.47 -20.51 -4.94
CA ASN A 8 22.28 -20.46 -5.77
C ASN A 8 22.28 -21.65 -6.73
N GLU A 9 21.20 -22.43 -6.69
CA GLU A 9 20.89 -23.39 -7.74
C GLU A 9 19.99 -22.71 -8.79
N TRP A 10 20.19 -23.06 -10.06
CA TRP A 10 19.35 -22.56 -11.16
C TRP A 10 19.20 -23.65 -12.22
N THR A 11 18.02 -23.71 -12.82
CA THR A 11 17.71 -24.64 -13.91
C THR A 11 16.79 -23.93 -14.89
N PRO A 12 17.01 -24.04 -16.22
CA PRO A 12 16.05 -23.56 -17.22
C PRO A 12 14.69 -24.25 -17.04
N LEU A 13 13.60 -23.53 -17.33
CA LEU A 13 12.29 -24.14 -17.46
C LEU A 13 12.19 -24.90 -18.79
N GLU A 14 11.43 -25.99 -18.81
CA GLU A 14 11.09 -26.73 -20.02
C GLU A 14 9.94 -26.04 -20.80
N GLY A 15 9.01 -25.40 -20.07
CA GLY A 15 7.85 -24.69 -20.63
C GLY A 15 8.06 -23.20 -20.92
N ASP A 16 6.94 -22.48 -21.10
CA ASP A 16 6.91 -21.05 -21.43
C ASP A 16 7.03 -20.11 -20.21
N GLY A 17 7.06 -20.69 -19.00
CA GLY A 17 7.13 -19.94 -17.75
C GLY A 17 5.81 -19.33 -17.29
N ASP A 18 4.65 -19.72 -17.86
CA ASP A 18 3.36 -19.34 -17.29
C ASP A 18 3.27 -19.89 -15.85
N PHE A 19 2.99 -19.01 -14.89
CA PHE A 19 2.88 -19.36 -13.47
C PHE A 19 1.75 -20.36 -13.18
N ARG A 20 0.85 -20.59 -14.14
CA ARG A 20 -0.26 -21.54 -14.09
C ARG A 20 0.11 -22.91 -14.63
N SER A 21 1.26 -23.05 -15.27
CA SER A 21 1.74 -24.35 -15.77
C SER A 21 2.03 -25.31 -14.61
N ASN A 22 1.91 -26.61 -14.88
CA ASN A 22 2.22 -27.64 -13.87
C ASN A 22 3.67 -27.52 -13.38
N GLU A 23 4.61 -27.25 -14.28
CA GLU A 23 6.03 -27.03 -13.95
C GLU A 23 6.21 -25.90 -12.93
N CYS A 24 5.67 -24.71 -13.21
CA CYS A 24 5.76 -23.57 -12.30
C CYS A 24 5.01 -23.82 -10.97
N ILE A 25 3.89 -24.54 -10.99
CA ILE A 25 3.15 -24.90 -9.78
C ILE A 25 3.94 -25.86 -8.90
N GLU A 26 4.62 -26.87 -9.47
CA GLU A 26 5.47 -27.78 -8.70
C GLU A 26 6.67 -27.06 -8.07
N LEU A 27 7.25 -26.09 -8.77
CA LEU A 27 8.28 -25.21 -8.20
C LEU A 27 7.71 -24.32 -7.09
N LEU A 28 6.53 -23.73 -7.31
CA LEU A 28 5.85 -22.93 -6.30
C LEU A 28 5.61 -23.73 -5.03
N LYS A 29 5.13 -24.98 -5.14
CA LYS A 29 4.89 -25.88 -4.00
C LYS A 29 6.14 -26.08 -3.14
N GLN A 30 7.32 -26.22 -3.77
CA GLN A 30 8.61 -26.39 -3.11
C GLN A 30 9.15 -25.10 -2.45
N SER A 31 8.69 -23.92 -2.89
CA SER A 31 9.18 -22.63 -2.37
C SER A 31 8.52 -22.23 -1.04
N ASP A 32 9.27 -21.60 -0.15
CA ASP A 32 8.72 -20.95 1.05
C ASP A 32 8.33 -19.49 0.80
N ILE A 33 9.22 -18.78 0.08
CA ILE A 33 9.12 -17.36 -0.21
C ILE A 33 9.20 -17.14 -1.72
N VAL A 34 8.27 -16.36 -2.25
CA VAL A 34 8.25 -15.92 -3.64
C VAL A 34 8.63 -14.44 -3.74
N VAL A 35 9.71 -14.14 -4.47
CA VAL A 35 10.13 -12.76 -4.76
C VAL A 35 10.11 -12.54 -6.26
N THR A 36 9.21 -11.69 -6.77
CA THR A 36 9.05 -11.53 -8.23
C THR A 36 8.40 -10.21 -8.64
N ASN A 37 8.46 -9.91 -9.95
CA ASN A 37 7.71 -8.86 -10.62
C ASN A 37 6.64 -9.51 -11.51
N PRO A 38 5.45 -9.81 -10.97
CA PRO A 38 4.41 -10.50 -11.72
C PRO A 38 3.82 -9.62 -12.84
N PRO A 39 3.29 -10.21 -13.92
CA PRO A 39 2.60 -9.47 -14.96
C PRO A 39 1.39 -8.71 -14.39
N PHE A 40 1.36 -7.39 -14.59
CA PHE A 40 0.31 -6.53 -14.00
C PHE A 40 -1.10 -6.87 -14.49
N SER A 41 -1.23 -7.38 -15.72
CA SER A 41 -2.51 -7.84 -16.27
C SER A 41 -3.10 -9.06 -15.55
N LEU A 42 -2.25 -9.92 -14.96
CA LEU A 42 -2.64 -11.12 -14.24
C LEU A 42 -2.41 -11.00 -12.72
N PHE A 43 -2.20 -9.77 -12.22
CA PHE A 43 -1.79 -9.53 -10.84
C PHE A 43 -2.75 -10.13 -9.81
N ARG A 44 -4.07 -9.99 -10.01
CA ARG A 44 -5.09 -10.53 -9.09
C ARG A 44 -5.06 -12.06 -9.06
N GLU A 45 -4.94 -12.69 -10.22
CA GLU A 45 -4.85 -14.15 -10.35
C GLU A 45 -3.56 -14.67 -9.68
N TYR A 46 -2.44 -13.99 -9.92
CA TYR A 46 -1.16 -14.35 -9.32
C TYR A 46 -1.19 -14.24 -7.80
N VAL A 47 -1.67 -13.11 -7.24
CA VAL A 47 -1.78 -12.95 -5.79
C VAL A 47 -2.72 -14.00 -5.19
N LYS A 48 -3.85 -14.30 -5.86
CA LYS A 48 -4.73 -15.39 -5.42
C LYS A 48 -3.96 -16.71 -5.31
N GLN A 49 -3.16 -17.07 -6.31
CA GLN A 49 -2.34 -18.28 -6.29
C GLN A 49 -1.37 -18.30 -5.10
N LEU A 50 -0.68 -17.18 -4.81
CA LEU A 50 0.21 -17.10 -3.65
C LEU A 50 -0.52 -17.37 -2.32
N PHE A 51 -1.75 -16.87 -2.18
CA PHE A 51 -2.58 -17.14 -1.00
C PHE A 51 -3.10 -18.59 -0.96
N ASP A 52 -3.56 -19.14 -2.08
CA ASP A 52 -4.04 -20.52 -2.17
C ASP A 52 -2.95 -21.52 -1.75
N TYR A 53 -1.71 -21.26 -2.16
CA TYR A 53 -0.53 -22.06 -1.82
C TYR A 53 0.18 -21.60 -0.54
N LYS A 54 -0.41 -20.66 0.22
CA LYS A 54 0.07 -20.17 1.53
C LYS A 54 1.51 -19.67 1.52
N LYS A 55 1.92 -19.01 0.44
CA LYS A 55 3.30 -18.56 0.28
C LYS A 55 3.57 -17.26 1.02
N LYS A 56 4.79 -17.15 1.53
CA LYS A 56 5.36 -15.85 1.88
C LYS A 56 5.80 -15.16 0.60
N PHE A 57 5.68 -13.84 0.50
CA PHE A 57 6.00 -13.16 -0.74
C PHE A 57 6.45 -11.72 -0.57
N LEU A 58 7.26 -11.26 -1.53
CA LEU A 58 7.60 -9.86 -1.77
C LEU A 58 7.50 -9.61 -3.28
N ILE A 59 6.45 -8.93 -3.71
CA ILE A 59 6.19 -8.74 -5.15
C ILE A 59 6.03 -7.28 -5.52
N ILE A 60 6.41 -6.95 -6.75
CA ILE A 60 6.17 -5.62 -7.32
C ILE A 60 4.74 -5.55 -7.85
N GLY A 61 3.99 -4.55 -7.43
CA GLY A 61 2.67 -4.25 -7.96
C GLY A 61 2.57 -2.81 -8.46
N ASN A 62 1.61 -2.55 -9.34
CA ASN A 62 1.20 -1.18 -9.60
C ASN A 62 0.47 -0.61 -8.37
N ILE A 63 0.65 0.68 -8.06
CA ILE A 63 0.03 1.34 -6.89
C ILE A 63 -1.49 1.16 -6.84
N ASN A 64 -2.16 1.06 -7.99
CA ASN A 64 -3.60 0.85 -8.07
C ASN A 64 -4.05 -0.50 -7.50
N CYS A 65 -3.14 -1.47 -7.30
CA CYS A 65 -3.52 -2.77 -6.76
C CYS A 65 -4.10 -2.68 -5.34
N ILE A 66 -3.77 -1.64 -4.57
CA ILE A 66 -4.29 -1.41 -3.21
C ILE A 66 -5.80 -1.18 -3.19
N THR A 67 -6.39 -0.75 -4.30
CA THR A 67 -7.83 -0.52 -4.44
C THR A 67 -8.56 -1.69 -5.08
N TYR A 68 -7.87 -2.80 -5.38
CA TYR A 68 -8.52 -4.02 -5.81
C TYR A 68 -9.23 -4.63 -4.60
N LYS A 69 -10.50 -4.98 -4.76
CA LYS A 69 -11.34 -5.53 -3.70
C LYS A 69 -10.63 -6.63 -2.93
N GLU A 70 -10.05 -7.61 -3.64
CA GLU A 70 -9.42 -8.78 -3.04
C GLU A 70 -8.15 -8.38 -2.25
N ILE A 71 -7.35 -7.45 -2.78
CA ILE A 71 -6.11 -7.00 -2.15
C ILE A 71 -6.41 -6.13 -0.92
N PHE A 72 -7.34 -5.19 -1.03
CA PHE A 72 -7.74 -4.34 0.09
C PHE A 72 -8.25 -5.17 1.27
N GLN A 73 -9.04 -6.22 1.02
CA GLN A 73 -9.50 -7.11 2.09
C GLN A 73 -8.34 -7.83 2.79
N ARG A 74 -7.32 -8.29 2.05
CA ARG A 74 -6.10 -8.85 2.64
C ARG A 74 -5.35 -7.81 3.50
N ILE A 75 -5.29 -6.56 3.05
CA ILE A 75 -4.66 -5.47 3.82
C ILE A 75 -5.43 -5.18 5.10
N LYS A 76 -6.76 -5.01 5.00
CA LYS A 76 -7.64 -4.77 6.15
C LYS A 76 -7.51 -5.90 7.20
N ASN A 77 -7.40 -7.15 6.75
CA ASN A 77 -7.29 -8.32 7.62
C ASN A 77 -5.85 -8.57 8.12
N ASN A 78 -4.89 -7.70 7.81
CA ASN A 78 -3.47 -7.88 8.14
C ASN A 78 -2.85 -9.16 7.56
N GLU A 79 -3.31 -9.59 6.39
CA GLU A 79 -2.80 -10.76 5.66
C GLU A 79 -1.81 -10.37 4.54
N ALA A 80 -1.82 -9.11 4.13
CA ALA A 80 -0.82 -8.48 3.25
C ALA A 80 -0.65 -7.00 3.63
N TRP A 81 0.47 -6.39 3.24
CA TRP A 81 0.75 -4.98 3.48
C TRP A 81 1.72 -4.44 2.43
N LEU A 82 1.85 -3.11 2.42
CA LEU A 82 2.85 -2.44 1.61
C LEU A 82 4.23 -2.68 2.23
N GLY A 83 5.19 -3.04 1.39
CA GLY A 83 6.60 -3.11 1.76
C GLY A 83 7.23 -1.72 1.88
N ASN A 84 8.55 -1.67 1.87
CA ASN A 84 9.26 -0.40 2.05
C ASN A 84 9.21 0.46 0.78
N GLY A 85 8.45 1.55 0.85
CA GLY A 85 8.36 2.55 -0.20
C GLY A 85 7.14 2.37 -1.11
N MET A 86 6.74 3.47 -1.73
CA MET A 86 5.61 3.55 -2.66
C MET A 86 5.91 4.58 -3.74
N GLY A 87 5.56 4.29 -4.99
CA GLY A 87 5.87 5.14 -6.14
C GLY A 87 7.34 5.02 -6.57
N ARG A 88 8.02 6.16 -6.69
CA ARG A 88 9.41 6.21 -7.20
C ARG A 88 10.42 5.59 -6.23
N TRP A 89 10.10 5.53 -4.94
CA TRP A 89 11.04 5.13 -3.88
C TRP A 89 11.29 3.62 -3.79
N ILE A 90 10.55 2.79 -4.56
CA ILE A 90 10.60 1.34 -4.38
C ILE A 90 11.83 0.67 -4.99
N SER A 91 12.53 1.38 -5.88
CA SER A 91 13.53 0.78 -6.78
C SER A 91 14.50 1.82 -7.33
N GLY A 92 15.69 1.37 -7.70
CA GLY A 92 16.53 2.02 -8.70
C GLY A 92 16.91 1.00 -9.77
N PHE A 93 16.59 1.30 -11.02
CA PHE A 93 16.96 0.47 -12.18
C PHE A 93 18.18 1.05 -12.85
N ILE A 94 19.20 0.20 -13.02
CA ILE A 94 20.34 0.54 -13.86
C ILE A 94 19.87 0.52 -15.32
N VAL A 95 20.05 1.64 -16.01
CA VAL A 95 19.70 1.80 -17.42
C VAL A 95 20.95 1.98 -18.28
N PRO A 96 20.90 1.63 -19.57
CA PRO A 96 22.00 1.87 -20.50
C PRO A 96 22.39 3.34 -20.56
N GLU A 97 23.63 3.63 -20.97
CA GLU A 97 24.12 5.02 -21.12
C GLU A 97 23.30 5.85 -22.10
N SER A 98 22.71 5.21 -23.11
CA SER A 98 21.82 5.84 -24.10
C SER A 98 20.46 6.26 -23.55
N TYR A 99 20.13 5.86 -22.32
CA TYR A 99 18.88 6.23 -21.68
C TYR A 99 19.00 7.62 -21.05
N ASP A 100 18.07 8.49 -21.40
CA ASP A 100 17.99 9.83 -20.81
C ASP A 100 17.60 9.74 -19.33
N LEU A 101 18.32 10.48 -18.50
CA LEU A 101 17.98 10.59 -17.08
C LEU A 101 16.83 11.59 -16.93
N TYR A 102 15.69 11.11 -16.47
CA TYR A 102 14.52 11.94 -16.22
C TYR A 102 13.90 11.66 -14.84
N GLY A 103 13.38 12.72 -14.21
CA GLY A 103 12.76 12.66 -12.89
C GLY A 103 13.72 12.93 -11.74
N THR A 104 13.16 13.28 -10.57
CA THR A 104 13.90 13.71 -9.38
C THR A 104 14.81 12.64 -8.78
N GLU A 105 14.48 11.36 -9.03
CA GLU A 105 15.21 10.21 -8.47
C GLU A 105 16.28 9.67 -9.42
N ALA A 106 16.43 10.27 -10.61
CA ALA A 106 17.45 9.88 -11.56
C ALA A 106 18.83 10.30 -11.03
N ARG A 107 19.76 9.35 -10.94
CA ARG A 107 21.09 9.60 -10.39
C ARG A 107 22.16 8.77 -11.09
N ILE A 108 23.40 9.17 -10.92
CA ILE A 108 24.58 8.38 -11.27
C ILE A 108 25.20 7.92 -9.95
N ASP A 109 25.41 6.61 -9.78
CA ASP A 109 26.10 6.09 -8.60
C ASP A 109 27.62 6.26 -8.69
N GLU A 110 28.34 5.93 -7.63
CA GLU A 110 29.81 6.04 -7.57
C GLU A 110 30.52 5.19 -8.63
N GLY A 111 29.86 4.14 -9.13
CA GLY A 111 30.36 3.27 -10.20
C GLY A 111 30.05 3.78 -11.62
N GLY A 112 29.42 4.94 -11.76
CA GLY A 112 29.02 5.50 -13.05
C GLY A 112 27.71 4.94 -13.60
N ASN A 113 27.00 4.07 -12.86
CA ASN A 113 25.74 3.51 -13.33
C ASN A 113 24.64 4.57 -13.31
N ARG A 114 23.92 4.68 -14.43
CA ARG A 114 22.73 5.49 -14.54
C ARG A 114 21.55 4.77 -13.90
N ILE A 115 20.96 5.37 -12.87
CA ILE A 115 19.85 4.80 -12.12
C ILE A 115 18.61 5.65 -12.32
N VAL A 116 17.50 5.04 -12.73
CA VAL A 116 16.17 5.67 -12.79
C VAL A 116 15.19 4.93 -11.89
N SER A 117 14.09 5.60 -11.54
CA SER A 117 13.05 5.01 -10.70
C SER A 117 11.76 4.79 -11.50
N THR A 118 11.14 3.63 -11.34
CA THR A 118 9.81 3.38 -11.93
C THR A 118 8.74 4.17 -11.20
N ASN A 119 7.84 4.77 -11.97
CA ASN A 119 6.65 5.41 -11.40
C ASN A 119 5.59 4.37 -11.03
N ASN A 120 4.70 4.74 -10.11
CA ASN A 120 3.44 4.05 -9.83
C ASN A 120 3.58 2.57 -9.44
N CYS A 121 4.70 2.18 -8.83
CA CYS A 121 4.90 0.82 -8.32
C CYS A 121 4.94 0.81 -6.78
N LEU A 122 4.69 -0.34 -6.19
CA LEU A 122 4.83 -0.61 -4.76
C LEU A 122 5.36 -2.02 -4.53
N TRP A 123 5.91 -2.26 -3.35
CA TRP A 123 6.10 -3.60 -2.84
C TRP A 123 4.82 -4.06 -2.15
N LEU A 124 4.25 -5.20 -2.55
CA LEU A 124 3.19 -5.89 -1.82
C LEU A 124 3.79 -7.13 -1.18
N THR A 125 3.55 -7.33 0.11
CA THR A 125 4.19 -8.42 0.86
C THR A 125 3.32 -8.93 2.01
N ASN A 126 3.64 -10.11 2.50
CA ASN A 126 3.19 -10.63 3.80
C ASN A 126 4.39 -11.07 4.68
N LEU A 127 5.58 -10.56 4.34
CA LEU A 127 6.80 -10.64 5.13
C LEU A 127 6.86 -9.45 6.07
N ASP A 128 7.09 -9.74 7.34
CA ASP A 128 7.09 -8.69 8.34
C ASP A 128 8.35 -7.82 8.25
N HIS A 129 8.25 -6.54 8.59
CA HIS A 129 9.37 -5.61 8.52
C HIS A 129 9.25 -4.46 9.52
N GLY A 130 10.38 -3.96 10.03
CA GLY A 130 10.39 -2.93 11.09
C GLY A 130 9.61 -1.65 10.76
N ARG A 131 9.64 -1.18 9.51
CA ARG A 131 8.87 0.02 9.09
C ARG A 131 7.35 -0.13 9.31
N ARG A 132 6.81 -1.36 9.25
CA ARG A 132 5.40 -1.65 9.52
C ARG A 132 5.02 -1.33 10.95
N HIS A 133 5.96 -1.46 11.88
CA HIS A 133 5.74 -1.26 13.31
C HIS A 133 6.20 0.12 13.79
N GLN A 134 6.60 1.01 12.87
CA GLN A 134 7.02 2.36 13.22
C GLN A 134 5.80 3.22 13.55
N PRO A 135 5.63 3.69 14.80
CA PRO A 135 4.51 4.54 15.15
C PRO A 135 4.64 5.90 14.47
N LEU A 136 3.51 6.45 14.03
CA LEU A 136 3.45 7.83 13.56
C LEU A 136 3.54 8.79 14.76
N PRO A 137 4.43 9.79 14.71
CA PRO A 137 4.43 10.88 15.68
C PRO A 137 3.26 11.81 15.34
N LEU A 138 2.22 11.80 16.18
CA LEU A 138 0.97 12.51 15.94
C LEU A 138 0.71 13.57 17.00
N MET A 139 0.22 14.72 16.56
CA MET A 139 -0.28 15.79 17.41
C MET A 139 -1.68 15.48 17.92
N THR A 140 -2.05 16.08 19.05
CA THR A 140 -3.45 16.12 19.50
C THR A 140 -4.32 16.91 18.52
N MET A 141 -5.65 16.77 18.63
CA MET A 141 -6.60 17.51 17.80
C MET A 141 -6.39 19.02 17.95
N ALA A 142 -6.21 19.52 19.18
CA ALA A 142 -5.97 20.93 19.45
C ALA A 142 -4.65 21.43 18.84
N GLU A 143 -3.58 20.63 18.94
CA GLU A 143 -2.29 20.96 18.34
C GLU A 143 -2.35 20.96 16.82
N ASN A 144 -3.03 20.00 16.20
CA ASN A 144 -3.22 19.97 14.75
C ASN A 144 -3.91 21.25 14.26
N LEU A 145 -5.02 21.64 14.89
CA LEU A 145 -5.77 22.85 14.53
C LEU A 145 -4.92 24.13 14.73
N LYS A 146 -3.95 24.13 15.65
CA LYS A 146 -3.10 25.30 15.91
C LYS A 146 -1.81 25.35 15.07
N TYR A 147 -1.17 24.20 14.87
CA TYR A 147 0.22 24.10 14.41
C TYR A 147 0.41 23.29 13.13
N SER A 148 -0.64 22.67 12.59
CA SER A 148 -0.52 21.91 11.34
C SER A 148 0.11 22.76 10.23
N LYS A 149 0.95 22.14 9.41
CA LYS A 149 1.50 22.77 8.19
C LYS A 149 0.47 22.85 7.06
N HIS A 150 -0.65 22.14 7.18
CA HIS A 150 -1.70 22.05 6.18
C HIS A 150 -2.77 23.10 6.45
N LYS A 151 -2.96 24.02 5.50
CA LYS A 151 -3.92 25.13 5.60
C LYS A 151 -5.38 24.66 5.73
N GLU A 152 -5.67 23.45 5.27
CA GLU A 152 -7.00 22.83 5.35
C GLU A 152 -7.34 22.37 6.78
N ILE A 153 -6.34 22.28 7.67
CA ILE A 153 -6.49 21.91 9.08
C ILE A 153 -6.18 23.11 9.99
N LYS A 154 -5.08 23.82 9.73
CA LYS A 154 -4.63 24.91 10.58
C LYS A 154 -5.64 26.06 10.61
N GLY A 155 -6.01 26.48 11.81
CA GLY A 155 -6.94 27.58 12.05
C GLY A 155 -8.41 27.20 12.02
N LYS A 156 -8.75 25.92 11.77
CA LYS A 156 -10.12 25.44 11.90
C LYS A 156 -10.57 25.37 13.36
N GLU A 157 -11.87 25.55 13.57
CA GLU A 157 -12.50 25.35 14.89
C GLU A 157 -12.56 23.86 15.26
N SER A 158 -12.78 23.00 14.27
CA SER A 158 -12.83 21.55 14.43
C SER A 158 -12.55 20.83 13.10
N TYR A 159 -12.32 19.52 13.16
CA TYR A 159 -12.26 18.68 11.97
C TYR A 159 -13.65 18.55 11.34
N ASP A 160 -13.73 18.50 10.02
CA ASP A 160 -14.98 18.26 9.32
C ASP A 160 -15.50 16.85 9.64
N LYS A 161 -16.82 16.69 9.65
CA LYS A 161 -17.50 15.40 9.81
C LYS A 161 -18.20 15.02 8.52
N TYR A 162 -18.33 13.73 8.27
CA TYR A 162 -19.11 13.29 7.11
C TYR A 162 -20.62 13.39 7.36
N ASP A 163 -21.37 13.69 6.30
CA ASP A 163 -22.83 13.79 6.37
C ASP A 163 -23.49 12.41 6.55
N ASN A 164 -22.83 11.37 6.04
CA ASN A 164 -23.42 10.05 5.82
C ASN A 164 -22.77 8.91 6.61
N TYR A 165 -21.78 9.21 7.45
CA TYR A 165 -21.12 8.25 8.34
C TYR A 165 -20.48 8.95 9.54
N ASP A 166 -20.57 8.37 10.73
CA ASP A 166 -20.01 8.95 11.97
C ASP A 166 -18.47 8.80 12.00
N ALA A 167 -17.80 9.70 11.28
CA ALA A 167 -16.36 9.81 11.21
C ALA A 167 -15.94 11.26 10.90
N ILE A 168 -14.71 11.60 11.28
CA ILE A 168 -14.07 12.85 10.88
C ILE A 168 -13.27 12.68 9.60
N GLU A 169 -13.21 13.73 8.79
CA GLU A 169 -12.33 13.83 7.62
C GLU A 169 -10.92 14.22 8.05
N VAL A 170 -9.94 13.38 7.71
CA VAL A 170 -8.53 13.64 7.95
C VAL A 170 -7.79 13.61 6.61
N PRO A 171 -7.61 14.75 5.94
CA PRO A 171 -7.08 14.81 4.57
C PRO A 171 -5.60 14.45 4.46
N PHE A 172 -4.85 14.47 5.58
CA PHE A 172 -3.40 14.22 5.61
C PHE A 172 -3.02 13.26 6.73
N THR A 173 -2.15 12.29 6.44
CA THR A 173 -1.71 11.27 7.40
C THR A 173 -1.05 11.85 8.66
N ASP A 174 -0.29 12.93 8.52
CA ASP A 174 0.36 13.60 9.66
C ASP A 174 -0.59 14.56 10.42
N ALA A 175 -1.84 14.71 9.97
CA ALA A 175 -2.88 15.43 10.68
C ALA A 175 -3.87 14.50 11.39
N ILE A 176 -3.55 13.20 11.53
CA ILE A 176 -4.35 12.27 12.34
C ILE A 176 -4.22 12.70 13.81
N PRO A 177 -5.31 13.05 14.51
CA PRO A 177 -5.26 13.41 15.92
C PRO A 177 -4.98 12.20 16.81
N SER A 178 -4.01 12.31 17.72
CA SER A 178 -3.60 11.22 18.64
C SER A 178 -4.63 10.92 19.75
N ASP A 179 -5.50 11.87 20.04
CA ASP A 179 -6.46 11.86 21.15
C ASP A 179 -7.91 11.60 20.73
N TYR A 180 -8.19 11.47 19.43
CA TYR A 180 -9.53 11.18 18.92
C TYR A 180 -9.84 9.67 18.91
N LYS A 181 -10.94 9.24 19.53
CA LYS A 181 -11.31 7.82 19.67
C LYS A 181 -12.33 7.30 18.65
N GLY A 182 -12.92 8.22 17.87
CA GLY A 182 -13.90 7.88 16.84
C GLY A 182 -13.26 7.33 15.56
N VAL A 183 -14.08 7.14 14.53
CA VAL A 183 -13.59 6.76 13.20
C VAL A 183 -13.00 7.97 12.49
N MET A 184 -11.89 7.76 11.80
CA MET A 184 -11.25 8.76 10.96
C MET A 184 -11.19 8.26 9.52
N GLY A 185 -11.60 9.08 8.57
CA GLY A 185 -11.35 8.83 7.16
C GLY A 185 -10.03 9.47 6.74
N VAL A 186 -9.08 8.64 6.30
CA VAL A 186 -7.73 9.04 5.88
C VAL A 186 -7.51 8.76 4.40
N PRO A 187 -6.57 9.44 3.71
CA PRO A 187 -6.27 9.15 2.31
C PRO A 187 -5.71 7.74 2.12
N ILE A 188 -5.89 7.16 0.93
CA ILE A 188 -5.37 5.82 0.59
C ILE A 188 -3.84 5.71 0.76
N SER A 189 -3.11 6.80 0.57
CA SER A 189 -1.67 6.88 0.78
C SER A 189 -1.24 6.64 2.23
N PHE A 190 -2.16 6.70 3.19
CA PHE A 190 -1.93 6.26 4.58
C PHE A 190 -1.38 4.84 4.66
N LEU A 191 -1.73 3.95 3.72
CA LEU A 191 -1.30 2.55 3.75
C LEU A 191 0.23 2.36 3.67
N ASP A 192 0.98 3.31 3.10
CA ASP A 192 2.47 3.30 3.11
C ASP A 192 3.05 3.49 4.53
N LYS A 193 2.24 4.04 5.43
CA LYS A 193 2.57 4.36 6.83
C LYS A 193 1.71 3.60 7.83
N TYR A 194 0.93 2.61 7.36
CA TYR A 194 0.01 1.89 8.21
C TYR A 194 0.78 1.02 9.21
N ASN A 195 0.61 1.36 10.49
CA ASN A 195 1.10 0.57 11.61
C ASN A 195 -0.06 -0.19 12.28
N PRO A 196 -0.06 -1.54 12.25
CA PRO A 196 -1.12 -2.34 12.85
C PRO A 196 -1.14 -2.28 14.37
N ASP A 197 -0.07 -1.82 15.03
CA ASP A 197 -0.03 -1.65 16.49
C ASP A 197 -0.64 -0.32 16.93
N GLN A 198 -0.67 0.67 16.03
CA GLN A 198 -1.24 1.98 16.29
C GLN A 198 -2.70 2.11 15.81
N PHE A 199 -3.06 1.40 14.74
CA PHE A 199 -4.37 1.58 14.09
C PHE A 199 -5.05 0.26 13.70
N VAL A 200 -6.37 0.30 13.67
CA VAL A 200 -7.23 -0.71 13.04
C VAL A 200 -7.88 -0.11 11.79
N ILE A 201 -7.80 -0.82 10.67
CA ILE A 201 -8.58 -0.51 9.47
C ILE A 201 -9.95 -1.16 9.61
N ILE A 202 -11.01 -0.36 9.66
CA ILE A 202 -12.39 -0.88 9.78
C ILE A 202 -13.07 -1.05 8.42
N GLY A 203 -12.61 -0.31 7.40
CA GLY A 203 -13.18 -0.34 6.06
C GLY A 203 -12.63 0.75 5.15
N CYS A 204 -13.33 1.02 4.07
CA CYS A 204 -13.09 2.17 3.20
C CYS A 204 -14.39 2.64 2.56
N SER A 205 -14.36 3.80 1.91
CA SER A 205 -15.55 4.41 1.28
C SER A 205 -15.81 3.93 -0.16
N TYR A 206 -15.10 2.89 -0.61
CA TYR A 206 -15.41 2.14 -1.83
C TYR A 206 -16.55 1.16 -1.58
N ASP A 207 -17.37 0.89 -2.58
CA ASP A 207 -18.53 -0.03 -2.53
C ASP A 207 -18.26 -1.41 -1.90
N TYR A 208 -17.04 -1.95 -2.03
CA TYR A 208 -16.63 -3.22 -1.46
C TYR A 208 -16.07 -3.15 -0.03
N GLY A 209 -15.93 -1.96 0.54
CA GLY A 209 -15.18 -1.68 1.76
C GLY A 209 -16.01 -1.43 3.01
N ARG A 210 -17.32 -1.68 2.95
CA ARG A 210 -18.28 -1.24 3.96
C ARG A 210 -17.89 -1.71 5.36
N PRO A 211 -17.69 -0.81 6.33
CA PRO A 211 -17.47 -1.20 7.73
C PRO A 211 -18.80 -1.64 8.36
N ASP A 212 -18.69 -2.40 9.46
CA ASP A 212 -19.85 -2.77 10.26
C ASP A 212 -20.52 -1.52 10.83
N GLY A 213 -21.85 -1.51 10.85
CA GLY A 213 -22.66 -0.39 11.33
C GLY A 213 -22.99 0.68 10.27
N TRP A 214 -22.35 0.68 9.09
CA TRP A 214 -22.75 1.58 8.01
C TRP A 214 -23.94 1.02 7.22
N SER A 215 -25.12 1.64 7.38
CA SER A 215 -26.38 1.25 6.73
C SER A 215 -26.25 0.98 5.23
N ARG A 216 -26.67 -0.22 4.80
CA ARG A 216 -26.61 -0.69 3.40
C ARG A 216 -27.41 0.20 2.41
N ASN A 217 -28.32 1.02 2.92
CA ASN A 217 -29.17 1.88 2.09
C ASN A 217 -28.53 3.25 1.80
N ILE A 218 -27.31 3.49 2.26
CA ILE A 218 -26.58 4.75 2.08
C ILE A 218 -25.41 4.55 1.12
N ASP A 219 -25.20 5.48 0.20
CA ASP A 219 -24.00 5.51 -0.66
C ASP A 219 -22.73 5.61 0.20
N MET A 220 -21.72 4.85 -0.17
CA MET A 220 -20.45 4.83 0.53
C MET A 220 -19.53 5.98 0.13
N ALA A 221 -19.82 6.74 -0.93
CA ALA A 221 -19.13 8.01 -1.17
C ALA A 221 -19.36 8.94 0.02
N VAL A 222 -18.31 9.19 0.81
CA VAL A 222 -18.37 10.14 1.92
C VAL A 222 -18.55 11.56 1.39
N SER A 223 -19.38 12.35 2.06
CA SER A 223 -19.63 13.75 1.71
C SER A 223 -19.46 14.67 2.91
N ILE A 224 -19.14 15.92 2.65
CA ILE A 224 -19.06 17.00 3.64
C ILE A 224 -19.89 18.16 3.10
N ASN A 225 -20.88 18.62 3.87
CA ASN A 225 -21.79 19.70 3.46
C ASN A 225 -22.47 19.41 2.10
N GLY A 226 -22.84 18.16 1.85
CA GLY A 226 -23.48 17.69 0.62
C GLY A 226 -22.54 17.49 -0.58
N VAL A 227 -21.22 17.68 -0.41
CA VAL A 227 -20.24 17.50 -1.49
C VAL A 227 -19.41 16.24 -1.25
N ASN A 228 -19.40 15.33 -2.24
CA ASN A 228 -18.58 14.13 -2.19
C ASN A 228 -17.09 14.48 -2.13
N VAL A 229 -16.36 13.84 -1.22
CA VAL A 229 -14.90 13.92 -1.16
C VAL A 229 -14.26 12.68 -1.79
N TYR A 230 -12.93 12.72 -1.99
CA TYR A 230 -12.18 11.57 -2.45
C TYR A 230 -12.41 10.35 -1.58
N LYS A 231 -12.24 9.16 -2.15
CA LYS A 231 -12.36 7.92 -1.37
C LYS A 231 -11.34 7.88 -0.22
N ARG A 232 -11.75 7.28 0.89
CA ARG A 232 -11.06 7.28 2.19
C ARG A 232 -10.95 5.87 2.73
N ILE A 233 -9.85 5.60 3.41
CA ILE A 233 -9.70 4.45 4.30
C ILE A 233 -10.24 4.86 5.67
N LEU A 234 -11.05 4.01 6.27
CA LEU A 234 -11.63 4.26 7.58
C LEU A 234 -10.81 3.52 8.63
N ILE A 235 -10.29 4.29 9.59
CA ILE A 235 -9.42 3.78 10.65
C ILE A 235 -9.90 4.19 12.04
N LYS A 236 -9.44 3.47 13.05
CA LYS A 236 -9.48 3.87 14.47
C LYS A 236 -8.10 3.68 15.09
N HIS A 237 -7.78 4.45 16.13
CA HIS A 237 -6.67 4.11 17.01
C HIS A 237 -6.94 2.79 17.73
N LYS A 238 -5.87 2.04 18.01
CA LYS A 238 -5.90 0.92 18.95
C LYS A 238 -5.85 1.39 20.40
#